data_AF-A0AAW2AAW1-F1
#
_entry.id   AF-A0AAW2AAW1-F1
#
_cell.length_a   1.000
_cell.length_b   1.000
_cell.length_c   1.000
_cell.angle_alpha   90.00
_cell.angle_beta   90.00
_cell.angle_gamma   90.00
#
_symmetry.space_group_name_H-M   'P 1'
#
loop_
_entity.id
_entity.type
_entity.pdbx_description
1 polymer ?
#
loop_
_entity_poly.entity_id
_entity_poly.type
_entity_poly.pdbx_seq_one_letter_code
_entity_poly.pdbx_strand_id
1 'polypeptide(L)'
;MAAAYGIPRPTLPVFESGTESDFALLKLALDNLLSHHTHISEQYKYQVLLSHLKFASAQQLAKAYMHHPQPYTAALQALQEKYGQPRQLVQAELGAIMSTPPLRMGDTNAFDSFALSVQSLVGMLRTLEGQNGYELMCGSHVDRLLGKMPPAYRDGFVEYCLSHGILQTGTDRTYTLPDLAAWLQTKSQAKILPEQCLW
;
A
#
# COMPACT_ATOMS: atom_id res chain seq x y z
N MET A 1 4.06 -3.59 31.87
CA MET A 1 4.34 -2.16 32.11
C MET A 1 4.67 -1.45 30.79
N ALA A 2 3.65 -1.14 29.97
CA ALA A 2 3.82 -0.33 28.74
C ALA A 2 2.86 0.88 28.68
N ALA A 3 1.80 0.86 29.51
CA ALA A 3 0.84 1.96 29.62
C ALA A 3 1.36 3.18 30.41
N ALA A 4 2.49 3.06 31.12
CA ALA A 4 3.04 4.11 31.97
C ALA A 4 3.77 5.23 31.20
N TYR A 5 4.01 5.07 29.91
CA TYR A 5 4.76 6.03 29.07
C TYR A 5 3.91 6.77 28.03
N GLY A 6 2.57 6.72 28.13
CA GLY A 6 1.69 7.44 27.21
C GLY A 6 1.76 6.98 25.75
N ILE A 7 2.39 5.82 25.48
CA ILE A 7 2.43 5.22 24.15
C ILE A 7 1.03 4.68 23.87
N PRO A 8 0.28 5.24 22.89
CA PRO A 8 -1.02 4.71 22.52
C PRO A 8 -0.81 3.26 22.07
N ARG A 9 -1.62 2.34 22.62
CA ARG A 9 -1.66 0.98 22.08
C ARG A 9 -2.19 1.09 20.65
N PRO A 10 -1.43 0.65 19.63
CA PRO A 10 -1.94 0.64 18.28
C PRO A 10 -3.18 -0.25 18.23
N THR A 11 -4.31 0.32 17.84
CA THR A 11 -5.53 -0.45 17.61
C THR A 11 -5.35 -1.17 16.29
N LEU A 12 -5.49 -2.50 16.30
CA LEU A 12 -5.52 -3.26 15.07
C LEU A 12 -6.75 -2.83 14.25
N PRO A 13 -6.60 -2.55 12.94
CA PRO A 13 -7.73 -2.24 12.07
C PRO A 13 -8.69 -3.44 12.01
N VAL A 14 -9.92 -3.20 11.59
CA VAL A 14 -10.95 -4.23 11.44
C VAL A 14 -11.17 -4.48 9.96
N PHE A 15 -11.24 -5.74 9.57
CA PHE A 15 -11.59 -6.12 8.20
C PHE A 15 -13.10 -6.24 8.08
N GLU A 16 -13.73 -5.21 7.51
CA GLU A 16 -15.19 -5.06 7.45
C GLU A 16 -15.73 -4.96 6.02
N SER A 17 -14.94 -4.40 5.11
CA SER A 17 -15.39 -4.08 3.75
C SER A 17 -15.28 -5.25 2.78
N GLY A 18 -14.41 -6.23 3.08
CA GLY A 18 -14.08 -7.32 2.16
C GLY A 18 -13.13 -6.92 1.03
N THR A 19 -12.61 -5.68 1.02
CA THR A 19 -11.71 -5.16 -0.01
C THR A 19 -10.25 -5.53 0.24
N GLU A 20 -9.45 -5.58 -0.81
CA GLU A 20 -8.02 -5.93 -0.73
C GLU A 20 -7.23 -4.90 0.08
N SER A 21 -7.61 -3.62 -0.01
CA SER A 21 -6.97 -2.52 0.72
C SER A 21 -7.17 -2.68 2.22
N ASP A 22 -8.40 -2.98 2.65
CA ASP A 22 -8.75 -3.24 4.05
C ASP A 22 -8.02 -4.49 4.58
N PHE A 23 -7.94 -5.55 3.77
CA PHE A 23 -7.16 -6.74 4.12
C PHE A 23 -5.66 -6.44 4.24
N ALA A 24 -5.09 -5.65 3.32
CA ALA A 24 -3.67 -5.27 3.38
C ALA A 24 -3.36 -4.50 4.67
N LEU A 25 -4.23 -3.58 5.10
CA LEU A 25 -4.06 -2.85 6.36
C LEU A 25 -4.13 -3.79 7.57
N LEU A 26 -5.09 -4.72 7.61
CA LEU A 26 -5.15 -5.74 8.66
C LEU A 26 -3.89 -6.60 8.69
N LYS A 27 -3.44 -7.08 7.53
CA LYS A 27 -2.23 -7.90 7.43
C LYS A 27 -0.99 -7.17 7.93
N LEU A 28 -0.78 -5.92 7.51
CA LEU A 28 0.33 -5.09 7.98
C LEU A 28 0.34 -4.97 9.51
N ALA A 29 -0.83 -4.68 10.09
CA ALA A 29 -0.97 -4.51 11.52
C ALA A 29 -0.74 -5.81 12.29
N LEU A 30 -1.23 -6.94 11.77
CA LEU A 30 -0.97 -8.27 12.34
C LEU A 30 0.50 -8.65 12.24
N ASP A 31 1.16 -8.40 11.11
CA ASP A 31 2.58 -8.70 10.92
C ASP A 31 3.44 -7.90 11.92
N ASN A 32 3.17 -6.60 12.05
CA ASN A 32 3.88 -5.73 12.99
C ASN A 32 3.64 -6.14 14.46
N LEU A 33 2.42 -6.58 14.79
CA LEU A 33 2.06 -6.90 16.17
C LEU A 33 2.46 -8.33 16.57
N LEU A 34 2.35 -9.31 15.68
CA LEU A 34 2.45 -10.73 16.02
C LEU A 34 3.73 -11.40 15.50
N SER A 35 4.27 -10.98 14.35
CA SER A 35 5.39 -11.68 13.72
C SER A 35 6.71 -11.49 14.47
N HIS A 36 6.87 -10.38 15.21
CA HIS A 36 8.04 -10.13 16.03
C HIS A 36 8.01 -10.81 17.42
N HIS A 37 6.88 -11.41 17.80
CA HIS A 37 6.70 -12.01 19.12
C HIS A 37 6.58 -13.54 19.03
N THR A 38 7.74 -14.19 18.92
CA THR A 38 7.86 -15.66 18.78
C THR A 38 7.30 -16.47 19.96
N HIS A 39 7.14 -15.84 21.13
CA HIS A 39 6.56 -16.47 22.32
C HIS A 39 5.02 -16.52 22.31
N ILE A 40 4.36 -15.82 21.37
CA ILE A 40 2.91 -15.82 21.28
C ILE A 40 2.44 -17.09 20.58
N SER A 41 1.54 -17.83 21.24
CA SER A 41 0.98 -19.08 20.73
C SER A 41 0.10 -18.86 19.49
N GLU A 42 0.05 -19.86 18.62
CA GLU A 42 -0.83 -19.87 17.44
C GLU A 42 -2.30 -19.64 17.81
N GLN A 43 -2.76 -20.21 18.92
CA GLN A 43 -4.14 -20.04 19.38
C GLN A 43 -4.45 -18.60 19.77
N TYR A 44 -3.51 -17.92 20.43
CA TYR A 44 -3.68 -16.52 20.76
C TYR A 44 -3.70 -15.64 19.51
N LYS A 45 -2.76 -15.85 18.57
CA LYS A 45 -2.75 -15.15 17.28
C LYS A 45 -4.07 -15.35 16.52
N TYR A 46 -4.62 -16.56 16.57
CA TYR A 46 -5.88 -16.91 15.91
C TYR A 46 -7.08 -16.17 16.55
N GLN A 47 -7.13 -16.07 17.88
CA GLN A 47 -8.17 -15.29 18.56
C GLN A 47 -8.09 -13.80 18.21
N VAL A 48 -6.88 -13.24 18.15
CA VAL A 48 -6.66 -11.86 17.69
C VAL A 48 -7.14 -11.69 16.25
N LEU A 49 -6.77 -12.60 15.34
CA LEU A 49 -7.27 -12.56 13.96
C LEU A 49 -8.81 -12.54 13.93
N LEU A 50 -9.46 -13.49 14.60
CA LEU A 50 -10.93 -13.59 14.61
C LEU A 50 -11.62 -12.36 15.20
N SER A 51 -11.06 -11.69 16.20
CA SER A 51 -11.67 -10.49 16.79
C SER A 51 -11.69 -9.30 15.83
N HIS A 52 -10.79 -9.27 14.85
CA HIS A 52 -10.65 -8.22 13.84
C HIS A 52 -11.34 -8.53 12.50
N LEU A 53 -11.81 -9.75 12.28
CA LEU A 53 -12.64 -10.10 11.11
C LEU A 53 -14.12 -9.77 11.38
N LYS A 54 -14.58 -8.64 10.82
CA LYS A 54 -16.00 -8.21 10.88
C LYS A 54 -16.77 -8.56 9.62
N PHE A 55 -16.09 -8.76 8.50
CA PHE A 55 -16.69 -9.23 7.26
C PHE A 55 -17.10 -10.70 7.39
N ALA A 56 -18.41 -10.98 7.30
CA ALA A 56 -19.00 -12.28 7.62
C ALA A 56 -18.35 -13.45 6.85
N SER A 57 -18.17 -13.29 5.54
CA SER A 57 -17.57 -14.33 4.67
C SER A 57 -16.11 -14.63 5.03
N ALA A 58 -15.35 -13.61 5.46
CA ALA A 58 -13.97 -13.80 5.89
C ALA A 58 -13.89 -14.45 7.26
N GLN A 59 -14.77 -14.06 8.19
CA GLN A 59 -14.85 -14.71 9.49
C GLN A 59 -15.24 -16.19 9.36
N GLN A 60 -16.18 -16.51 8.46
CA GLN A 60 -16.56 -17.90 8.18
C GLN A 60 -15.39 -18.69 7.58
N LEU A 61 -14.63 -18.10 6.65
CA LEU A 61 -13.43 -18.72 6.09
C LEU A 61 -12.39 -19.03 7.18
N ALA A 62 -12.10 -18.07 8.05
CA ALA A 62 -11.14 -18.26 9.14
C ALA A 62 -11.60 -19.38 10.11
N LYS A 63 -12.89 -19.40 10.47
CA LYS A 63 -13.48 -20.42 11.36
C LYS A 63 -13.31 -21.85 10.86
N ALA A 64 -13.22 -22.07 9.54
CA ALA A 64 -12.99 -23.39 8.97
C ALA A 64 -11.67 -24.04 9.44
N TYR A 65 -10.71 -23.23 9.88
CA TYR A 65 -9.39 -23.69 10.33
C TYR A 65 -9.27 -23.82 11.86
N MET A 66 -10.36 -23.69 12.62
CA MET A 66 -10.32 -23.69 14.10
C MET A 66 -9.73 -24.97 14.73
N HIS A 67 -9.75 -26.09 14.01
CA HIS A 67 -9.20 -27.38 14.43
C HIS A 67 -7.85 -27.71 13.75
N HIS A 68 -7.30 -26.80 12.95
CA HIS A 68 -6.00 -26.98 12.32
C HIS A 68 -4.86 -26.94 13.35
N PRO A 69 -3.76 -27.69 13.19
CA PRO A 69 -2.62 -27.64 14.12
C PRO A 69 -1.98 -26.24 14.26
N GLN A 70 -2.06 -25.45 13.20
CA GLN A 70 -1.61 -24.05 13.14
C GLN A 70 -2.78 -23.18 12.63
N PRO A 71 -3.78 -22.88 13.49
CA PRO A 71 -5.03 -22.28 13.06
C PRO A 71 -4.85 -20.84 12.56
N TYR A 72 -3.94 -20.07 13.17
CA TYR A 72 -3.66 -18.70 12.72
C TYR A 72 -2.98 -18.69 11.36
N THR A 73 -1.87 -19.42 11.21
CA THR A 73 -1.13 -19.46 9.94
C THR A 73 -2.01 -19.92 8.78
N ALA A 74 -2.76 -21.01 8.97
CA ALA A 74 -3.62 -21.55 7.91
C ALA A 74 -4.79 -20.61 7.56
N ALA A 75 -5.45 -20.02 8.57
CA ALA A 75 -6.52 -19.06 8.32
C ALA A 75 -6.01 -17.80 7.63
N LEU A 76 -4.88 -17.25 8.08
CA LEU A 76 -4.29 -16.05 7.47
C LEU A 76 -3.88 -16.30 6.02
N GLN A 77 -3.30 -17.47 5.72
CA GLN A 77 -2.98 -17.87 4.36
C GLN A 77 -4.24 -17.94 3.48
N ALA A 78 -5.30 -18.62 3.95
CA ALA A 78 -6.55 -18.73 3.19
C ALA A 78 -7.21 -17.36 2.96
N LEU A 79 -7.14 -16.47 3.95
CA LEU A 79 -7.61 -15.09 3.81
C LEU A 79 -6.77 -14.32 2.79
N GLN A 80 -5.45 -14.48 2.79
CA GLN A 80 -4.56 -13.84 1.83
C GLN A 80 -4.81 -14.35 0.40
N GLU A 81 -5.02 -15.65 0.24
CA GLU A 81 -5.38 -16.25 -1.06
C GLU A 81 -6.71 -15.68 -1.59
N LYS A 82 -7.66 -15.32 -0.72
CA LYS A 82 -8.97 -14.84 -1.14
C LYS A 82 -9.10 -13.32 -1.23
N TYR A 83 -8.48 -12.58 -0.33
CA TYR A 83 -8.67 -11.14 -0.14
C TYR A 83 -7.35 -10.35 -0.22
N GLY A 84 -6.20 -11.02 -0.26
CA GLY A 84 -4.89 -10.38 -0.32
C GLY A 84 -4.25 -10.46 -1.69
N GLN A 85 -5.05 -10.48 -2.76
CA GLN A 85 -4.57 -10.61 -4.13
C GLN A 85 -4.02 -9.27 -4.64
N PRO A 86 -2.70 -9.16 -4.85
CA PRO A 86 -2.06 -7.89 -5.23
C PRO A 86 -2.59 -7.34 -6.56
N ARG A 87 -2.87 -8.23 -7.51
CA ARG A 87 -3.44 -7.89 -8.81
C ARG A 87 -4.83 -7.26 -8.69
N GLN A 88 -5.66 -7.74 -7.75
CA GLN A 88 -6.98 -7.17 -7.52
C GLN A 88 -6.87 -5.80 -6.83
N LEU A 89 -5.98 -5.70 -5.83
CA LEU A 89 -5.66 -4.45 -5.16
C LEU A 89 -5.24 -3.36 -6.17
N VAL A 90 -4.24 -3.64 -7.02
CA VAL A 90 -3.74 -2.64 -7.98
C VAL A 90 -4.82 -2.25 -8.99
N GLN A 91 -5.68 -3.18 -9.41
CA GLN A 91 -6.79 -2.86 -10.32
C GLN A 91 -7.82 -1.94 -9.66
N ALA A 92 -8.19 -2.22 -8.41
CA ALA A 92 -9.14 -1.42 -7.65
C ALA A 92 -8.60 -0.01 -7.38
N GLU A 93 -7.38 0.09 -6.87
CA GLU A 93 -6.73 1.36 -6.53
C GLU A 93 -6.41 2.20 -7.76
N LEU A 94 -5.88 1.60 -8.84
CA LEU A 94 -5.72 2.33 -10.11
C LEU A 94 -7.08 2.77 -10.66
N GLY A 95 -8.12 1.94 -10.55
CA GLY A 95 -9.48 2.31 -10.93
C GLY A 95 -9.97 3.55 -10.19
N ALA A 96 -9.83 3.55 -8.86
CA ALA A 96 -10.20 4.66 -8.00
C ALA A 96 -9.40 5.93 -8.33
N ILE A 97 -8.06 5.84 -8.42
CA ILE A 97 -7.20 6.95 -8.80
C ILE A 97 -7.62 7.51 -10.16
N MET A 98 -7.85 6.66 -11.16
CA MET A 98 -8.21 7.09 -12.51
C MET A 98 -9.60 7.74 -12.57
N SER A 99 -10.53 7.37 -11.69
CA SER A 99 -11.88 7.97 -11.63
C SER A 99 -11.94 9.37 -11.04
N THR A 100 -10.90 9.83 -10.33
CA THR A 100 -10.83 11.22 -9.84
C THR A 100 -10.71 12.22 -11.00
N PRO A 101 -11.02 13.51 -10.81
CA PRO A 101 -10.84 14.52 -11.86
C PRO A 101 -9.40 14.57 -12.43
N PRO A 102 -9.22 15.01 -13.69
CA PRO A 102 -7.89 15.18 -14.27
C PRO A 102 -7.04 16.17 -13.48
N LEU A 103 -5.75 15.86 -13.34
CA LEU A 103 -4.79 16.75 -12.69
C LEU A 103 -4.58 18.01 -13.53
N ARG A 104 -4.63 19.18 -12.89
CA ARG A 104 -4.40 20.46 -13.55
C ARG A 104 -3.11 21.09 -13.03
N MET A 105 -2.45 21.85 -13.91
CA MET A 105 -1.32 22.68 -13.49
C MET A 105 -1.81 23.73 -12.49
N GLY A 106 -1.08 23.91 -11.39
CA GLY A 106 -1.44 24.84 -10.30
C GLY A 106 -2.44 24.29 -9.28
N ASP A 107 -3.08 23.13 -9.53
CA ASP A 107 -3.93 22.47 -8.53
C ASP A 107 -3.08 21.62 -7.58
N THR A 108 -2.61 22.24 -6.51
CA THR A 108 -1.74 21.62 -5.51
C THR A 108 -2.47 20.52 -4.75
N ASN A 109 -3.71 20.76 -4.34
CA ASN A 109 -4.52 19.81 -3.57
C ASN A 109 -4.79 18.52 -4.35
N ALA A 110 -5.14 18.63 -5.64
CA ALA A 110 -5.35 17.45 -6.48
C ALA A 110 -4.04 16.67 -6.69
N PHE A 111 -2.92 17.38 -6.88
CA PHE A 111 -1.61 16.74 -7.02
C PHE A 111 -1.19 16.00 -5.74
N ASP A 112 -1.35 16.62 -4.58
CA ASP A 112 -0.95 16.03 -3.30
C ASP A 112 -1.83 14.82 -2.95
N SER A 113 -3.15 14.92 -3.22
CA SER A 113 -4.07 13.79 -3.08
C SER A 113 -3.67 12.63 -4.01
N PHE A 114 -3.32 12.92 -5.26
CA PHE A 114 -2.82 11.91 -6.20
C PHE A 114 -1.51 11.27 -5.72
N ALA A 115 -0.55 12.07 -5.24
CA ALA A 115 0.71 11.58 -4.70
C ALA A 115 0.48 10.66 -3.49
N LEU A 116 -0.43 11.03 -2.58
CA LEU A 116 -0.80 10.21 -1.43
C LEU A 116 -1.48 8.89 -1.84
N SER A 117 -2.36 8.91 -2.85
CA SER A 117 -2.98 7.68 -3.35
C SER A 117 -1.95 6.72 -3.95
N VAL A 118 -1.01 7.22 -4.76
CA VAL A 118 0.07 6.40 -5.34
C VAL A 118 0.99 5.86 -4.24
N GLN A 119 1.34 6.67 -3.24
CA GLN A 119 2.16 6.25 -2.10
C GLN A 119 1.46 5.16 -1.26
N SER A 120 0.15 5.32 -1.01
CA SER A 120 -0.66 4.34 -0.29
C SER A 120 -0.70 3.00 -1.03
N LEU A 121 -0.95 3.03 -2.34
CA LEU A 121 -0.92 1.84 -3.20
C LEU A 121 0.42 1.09 -3.11
N VAL A 122 1.55 1.80 -3.20
CA VAL A 122 2.89 1.21 -3.05
C VAL A 122 3.05 0.56 -1.68
N GLY A 123 2.61 1.21 -0.60
CA GLY A 123 2.68 0.67 0.76
C GLY A 123 1.86 -0.61 0.94
N MET A 124 0.63 -0.64 0.41
CA MET A 124 -0.24 -1.80 0.46
C MET A 124 0.31 -2.97 -0.36
N LEU A 125 0.79 -2.71 -1.59
CA LEU A 125 1.41 -3.75 -2.42
C LEU A 125 2.66 -4.35 -1.75
N ARG A 126 3.51 -3.52 -1.11
CA ARG A 126 4.66 -4.01 -0.34
C ARG A 126 4.25 -4.93 0.81
N THR A 127 3.08 -4.72 1.39
CA THR A 127 2.56 -5.59 2.47
C THR A 127 2.13 -6.95 1.94
N LEU A 128 1.59 -7.00 0.72
CA LEU A 128 1.08 -8.23 0.11
C LEU A 128 2.18 -9.04 -0.61
N GLU A 129 3.11 -8.37 -1.31
CA GLU A 129 4.11 -9.01 -2.18
C GLU A 129 5.58 -8.84 -1.73
N GLY A 130 5.84 -7.98 -0.75
CA GLY A 130 7.20 -7.60 -0.35
C GLY A 130 7.80 -6.48 -1.22
N GLN A 131 9.09 -6.20 -1.04
CA GLN A 131 9.75 -5.03 -1.64
C GLN A 131 9.89 -5.11 -3.16
N ASN A 132 10.02 -6.32 -3.70
CA ASN A 132 10.23 -6.60 -5.13
C ASN A 132 9.01 -7.30 -5.75
N GLY A 133 7.81 -6.95 -5.28
CA GLY A 133 6.55 -7.50 -5.77
C GLY A 133 6.35 -7.27 -7.27
N TYR A 134 5.72 -8.23 -7.96
CA TYR A 134 5.53 -8.17 -9.40
C TYR A 134 4.72 -6.93 -9.81
N GLU A 135 3.65 -6.62 -9.08
CA GLU A 135 2.80 -5.48 -9.39
C GLU A 135 3.52 -4.15 -9.09
N LEU A 136 4.41 -4.11 -8.08
CA LEU A 136 5.22 -2.92 -7.79
C LEU A 136 6.18 -2.58 -8.94
N MET A 137 6.76 -3.60 -9.57
CA MET A 137 7.77 -3.45 -10.61
C MET A 137 7.17 -3.28 -12.02
N CYS A 138 5.84 -3.34 -12.14
CA CYS A 138 5.17 -3.29 -13.43
C CYS A 138 5.07 -1.85 -13.97
N GLY A 139 5.91 -1.52 -14.95
CA GLY A 139 5.93 -0.20 -15.60
C GLY A 139 4.59 0.19 -16.25
N SER A 140 3.77 -0.77 -16.69
CA SER A 140 2.47 -0.47 -17.30
C SER A 140 1.47 0.19 -16.34
N HIS A 141 1.59 -0.05 -15.03
CA HIS A 141 0.80 0.66 -14.01
C HIS A 141 1.23 2.11 -13.89
N VAL A 142 2.54 2.37 -14.00
CA VAL A 142 3.09 3.71 -14.04
C VAL A 142 2.59 4.42 -15.28
N ASP A 143 2.66 3.81 -16.47
CA ASP A 143 2.15 4.40 -17.72
C ASP A 143 0.70 4.85 -17.62
N ARG A 144 -0.15 4.01 -17.00
CA ARG A 144 -1.56 4.32 -16.77
C ARG A 144 -1.73 5.54 -15.86
N LEU A 145 -0.92 5.65 -14.79
CA LEU A 145 -0.92 6.80 -13.88
C LEU A 145 -0.35 8.06 -14.55
N LEU A 146 0.71 7.94 -15.35
CA LEU A 146 1.27 9.04 -16.15
C LEU A 146 0.20 9.60 -17.10
N GLY A 147 -0.64 8.74 -17.67
CA GLY A 147 -1.78 9.12 -18.51
C GLY A 147 -2.75 10.09 -17.85
N LYS A 148 -2.82 10.13 -16.51
CA LYS A 148 -3.67 11.07 -15.76
C LYS A 148 -3.05 12.47 -15.60
N MET A 149 -1.73 12.58 -15.74
CA MET A 149 -0.99 13.82 -15.51
C MET A 149 -0.91 14.70 -16.76
N PRO A 150 -0.83 16.03 -16.63
CA PRO A 150 -0.44 16.94 -17.71
C PRO A 150 0.94 16.62 -18.29
N PRO A 151 1.21 16.95 -19.58
CA PRO A 151 2.50 16.70 -20.23
C PRO A 151 3.72 17.18 -19.43
N ALA A 152 3.66 18.41 -18.89
CA ALA A 152 4.76 18.97 -18.11
C ALA A 152 5.15 18.14 -16.86
N TYR A 153 4.20 17.41 -16.26
CA TYR A 153 4.50 16.49 -15.17
C TYR A 153 5.10 15.17 -15.67
N ARG A 154 4.64 14.67 -16.83
CA ARG A 154 5.22 13.48 -17.46
C ARG A 154 6.68 13.72 -17.84
N ASP A 155 6.96 14.85 -18.50
CA ASP A 155 8.31 15.22 -18.91
C ASP A 155 9.24 15.33 -17.70
N GLY A 156 8.77 15.97 -16.62
CA GLY A 156 9.54 16.08 -15.38
C GLY A 156 9.78 14.74 -14.67
N PHE A 157 8.91 13.75 -14.85
CA PHE A 157 9.16 12.39 -14.34
C PHE A 157 10.18 11.64 -15.20
N VAL A 158 10.12 11.79 -16.53
CA VAL A 158 11.11 11.22 -17.44
C VAL A 158 12.51 11.79 -17.16
N GLU A 159 12.62 13.10 -16.96
CA GLU A 159 13.88 13.76 -16.57
C GLU A 159 14.41 13.23 -15.22
N TYR A 160 13.54 13.04 -14.23
CA TYR A 160 13.90 12.39 -12.96
C TYR A 160 14.45 10.98 -13.20
N CYS A 161 13.77 10.17 -14.01
CA CYS A 161 14.20 8.81 -14.29
C CYS A 161 15.56 8.74 -15.01
N LEU A 162 15.83 9.66 -15.94
CA LEU A 162 17.12 9.73 -16.62
C LEU A 162 18.24 10.19 -15.68
N SER A 163 18.00 11.25 -14.91
CA SER A 163 18.99 11.82 -13.98
C SER A 163 19.36 10.87 -12.83
N HIS A 164 18.45 10.00 -12.41
CA HIS A 164 18.68 9.01 -11.35
C HIS A 164 19.12 7.65 -11.90
N GLY A 165 19.31 7.52 -13.21
CA GLY A 165 19.75 6.27 -13.85
C GLY A 165 18.73 5.14 -13.77
N ILE A 166 17.45 5.45 -13.55
CA ILE A 166 16.32 4.50 -13.55
C ILE A 166 16.07 4.03 -14.99
N LEU A 167 15.94 4.99 -15.90
CA LEU A 167 15.90 4.73 -17.33
C LEU A 167 17.32 4.81 -17.91
N GLN A 168 17.74 3.75 -18.59
CA GLN A 168 19.04 3.67 -19.24
C GLN A 168 18.85 3.24 -20.68
N THR A 169 19.35 4.04 -21.62
CA THR A 169 19.28 3.75 -23.06
C THR A 169 19.99 2.44 -23.38
N GLY A 170 19.31 1.55 -24.12
CA GLY A 170 19.87 0.25 -24.51
C GLY A 170 19.72 -0.86 -23.46
N THR A 171 18.89 -0.65 -22.44
CA THR A 171 18.54 -1.68 -21.44
C THR A 171 17.02 -1.91 -21.40
N ASP A 172 16.61 -3.09 -20.93
CA ASP A 172 15.19 -3.40 -20.66
C ASP A 172 14.71 -2.86 -19.31
N ARG A 173 15.50 -1.99 -18.65
CA ARG A 173 15.09 -1.38 -17.37
C ARG A 173 13.98 -0.38 -17.62
N THR A 174 12.97 -0.46 -16.76
CA THR A 174 11.83 0.45 -16.75
C THR A 174 11.62 1.01 -15.35
N TYR A 175 10.88 2.12 -15.27
CA TYR A 175 10.44 2.69 -14.01
C TYR A 175 9.35 1.85 -13.36
N THR A 176 9.21 2.02 -12.04
CA THR A 176 8.33 1.23 -11.19
C THR A 176 7.39 2.14 -10.39
N LEU A 177 6.37 1.57 -9.74
CA LEU A 177 5.47 2.33 -8.86
C LEU A 177 6.25 3.03 -7.72
N PRO A 178 7.24 2.39 -7.06
CA PRO A 178 8.13 3.06 -6.12
C PRO A 178 8.86 4.29 -6.69
N ASP A 179 9.35 4.22 -7.93
CA ASP A 179 10.05 5.34 -8.57
C ASP A 179 9.12 6.53 -8.77
N LEU A 180 7.91 6.27 -9.28
CA LEU A 180 6.87 7.28 -9.44
C LEU A 180 6.49 7.90 -8.08
N ALA A 181 6.30 7.08 -7.07
CA ALA A 181 5.91 7.55 -5.74
C ALA A 181 6.99 8.44 -5.11
N ALA A 182 8.27 8.07 -5.24
CA ALA A 182 9.40 8.87 -4.75
C ALA A 182 9.49 10.23 -5.46
N TRP A 183 9.30 10.26 -6.78
CA TRP A 183 9.27 11.51 -7.54
C TRP A 183 8.10 12.41 -7.14
N LEU A 184 6.89 11.85 -7.02
CA LEU A 184 5.70 12.59 -6.60
C LEU A 184 5.88 13.19 -5.21
N GLN A 185 6.46 12.44 -4.28
CA GLN A 185 6.76 12.90 -2.92
C GLN A 185 7.79 14.05 -2.92
N THR A 186 8.87 13.93 -3.70
CA THR A 186 9.86 15.00 -3.84
C THR A 186 9.22 16.27 -4.38
N LYS A 187 8.32 16.13 -5.36
CA LYS A 187 7.64 17.25 -6.00
C LYS A 187 6.56 17.88 -5.12
N SER A 188 5.89 17.13 -4.26
CA SER A 188 4.97 17.73 -3.28
C SER A 188 5.73 18.48 -2.18
N GLN A 189 6.86 17.95 -1.70
CA GLN A 189 7.70 18.60 -0.70
C GLN A 189 8.41 19.87 -1.22
N ALA A 190 8.89 19.86 -2.45
CA ALA A 190 9.55 21.02 -3.06
C ALA A 190 8.62 22.25 -3.16
N LYS A 191 7.29 22.06 -3.15
CA LYS A 191 6.30 23.15 -3.13
C LYS A 191 6.17 23.83 -1.76
N ILE A 192 6.65 23.20 -0.69
CA ILE A 192 6.62 23.76 0.68
C ILE A 192 7.78 24.75 0.89
N LEU A 193 8.90 24.59 0.18
CA LEU A 193 10.07 25.47 0.30
C LEU A 193 9.84 26.95 -0.08
N PRO A 194 9.07 27.32 -1.12
CA PRO A 194 8.80 28.73 -1.40
C PRO A 194 7.96 29.45 -0.34
N GLU A 195 7.29 28.76 0.58
CA GLU A 195 6.51 29.39 1.66
C GLU A 195 7.32 29.61 2.96
N GLN A 196 8.51 29.04 3.09
CA GLN A 196 9.34 29.16 4.32
C GLN A 196 10.48 30.17 4.21
N CYS A 197 10.66 30.83 3.06
CA CYS A 197 11.68 31.87 2.86
C CYS A 197 11.10 33.29 2.84
N LEU A 198 10.13 33.57 3.72
CA LEU A 198 9.58 34.91 3.94
C LEU A 198 9.55 35.28 5.42
N TRP A 199 10.69 35.24 6.12
CA TRP A 199 10.97 36.05 7.31
C TRP A 199 12.48 36.30 7.43
#